data_AF-A0A2S6AK08-F1
#
_entry.id   AF-A0A2S6AK08-F1
#
_cell.length_a   1.000
_cell.length_b   1.000
_cell.length_c   1.000
_cell.angle_alpha   90.00
_cell.angle_beta   90.00
_cell.angle_gamma   90.00
#
_symmetry.space_group_name_H-M   'P 1'
#
loop_
_entity.id
_entity.type
_entity.pdbx_description
1 polymer ?
#
loop_
_entity_poly.entity_id
_entity_poly.type
_entity_poly.pdbx_seq_one_letter_code
_entity_poly.pdbx_strand_id
1 'polypeptide(L)'
;MKTGIALTDFSWPVPNSEIGSAVTELAQAADASSIDLPGSGYADNLAHKLAVLRRQCDEIGRDYSTIEKTVTTALDIDSGRGPVLDHLETLAATGIDHAILGPDGPWTPPRLQRLIEMAPDIHAL
;
A
#
# COMPACT_ATOMS: atom_id res chain seq x y z
N MET A 1 -6.31 -9.33 4.20
CA MET A 1 -5.49 -8.14 3.93
C MET A 1 -6.41 -6.94 4.06
N LYS A 2 -5.99 -5.91 4.78
CA LYS A 2 -6.75 -4.64 4.80
C LYS A 2 -6.48 -3.90 3.49
N THR A 3 -7.46 -3.18 2.96
CA THR A 3 -7.26 -2.35 1.76
C THR A 3 -7.63 -0.90 1.96
N GLY A 4 -6.78 -0.01 1.46
CA GLY A 4 -7.01 1.43 1.37
C GLY A 4 -6.99 1.88 -0.09
N ILE A 5 -7.38 3.11 -0.37
CA ILE A 5 -7.21 3.74 -1.70
C ILE A 5 -6.39 5.01 -1.51
N ALA A 6 -5.32 5.18 -2.27
CA ALA A 6 -4.51 6.40 -2.25
C ALA A 6 -5.13 7.38 -3.24
N LEU A 7 -5.73 8.44 -2.72
CA LEU A 7 -6.09 9.60 -3.51
C LEU A 7 -4.85 10.52 -3.51
N THR A 8 -4.19 10.67 -4.66
CA THR A 8 -2.89 11.36 -4.78
C THR A 8 -2.99 12.81 -5.24
N ASP A 9 -4.18 13.41 -5.25
CA ASP A 9 -4.39 14.80 -5.66
C ASP A 9 -4.97 15.60 -4.48
N PHE A 10 -4.25 16.62 -4.02
CA PHE A 10 -4.69 17.42 -2.88
C PHE A 10 -4.54 18.92 -3.11
N SER A 11 -5.69 19.59 -3.27
CA SER A 11 -5.89 20.97 -2.85
C SER A 11 -6.45 20.93 -1.42
N TRP A 12 -5.58 21.08 -0.41
CA TRP A 12 -6.00 20.91 0.98
C TRP A 12 -6.65 22.18 1.56
N PRO A 13 -7.77 22.08 2.30
CA PRO A 13 -8.38 23.19 3.02
C PRO A 13 -7.80 23.37 4.44
N VAL A 14 -6.49 23.22 4.62
CA VAL A 14 -5.84 23.52 5.92
C VAL A 14 -5.04 24.83 5.86
N PRO A 15 -5.09 25.68 6.91
CA PRO A 15 -4.28 26.89 6.97
C PRO A 15 -2.78 26.57 6.93
N ASN A 16 -1.99 27.41 6.25
CA ASN A 16 -0.54 27.21 6.10
C ASN A 16 0.22 27.03 7.43
N SER A 17 -0.31 27.61 8.52
CA SER A 17 0.23 27.49 9.88
C SER A 17 0.13 26.08 10.47
N GLU A 18 -0.76 25.24 9.94
CA GLU A 18 -1.08 23.92 10.50
C GLU A 18 -0.53 22.76 9.64
N ILE A 19 -0.02 23.07 8.44
CA ILE A 19 0.57 22.09 7.51
C ILE A 19 1.71 21.32 8.18
N GLY A 20 2.55 21.97 8.99
CA GLY A 20 3.66 21.31 9.68
C GLY A 20 3.21 20.22 10.66
N SER A 21 2.13 20.46 11.40
CA SER A 21 1.57 19.48 12.34
C SER A 21 0.88 18.34 11.61
N ALA A 22 0.10 18.66 10.57
CA ALA A 22 -0.59 17.67 9.74
C ALA A 22 0.40 16.76 8.99
N VAL A 23 1.52 17.30 8.50
CA VAL A 23 2.59 16.51 7.87
C VAL A 23 3.35 15.67 8.89
N THR A 24 3.56 16.16 10.11
CA THR A 24 4.22 15.40 11.18
C THR A 24 3.36 14.23 11.66
N GLU A 25 2.05 14.44 11.81
CA GLU A 25 1.07 13.40 12.12
C GLU A 25 1.00 12.34 11.00
N LEU A 26 0.99 12.79 9.73
CA LEU A 26 1.07 11.90 8.57
C LEU A 26 2.39 11.12 8.51
N ALA A 27 3.52 11.74 8.85
CA ALA A 27 4.84 11.10 8.87
C ALA A 27 4.93 10.03 9.97
N GLN A 28 4.36 10.28 11.15
CA GLN A 28 4.26 9.29 12.23
C GLN A 28 3.31 8.14 11.89
N ALA A 29 2.25 8.41 11.12
CA ALA A 29 1.34 7.40 10.60
C ALA A 29 1.94 6.58 9.43
N ALA A 30 2.96 7.12 8.75
CA ALA A 30 3.58 6.52 7.57
C ALA A 30 4.80 5.63 7.86
N ASP A 31 5.13 5.37 9.14
CA ASP A 31 6.35 4.67 9.58
C ASP A 31 6.45 3.16 9.19
N ALA A 32 5.71 2.71 8.18
CA ALA A 32 6.03 1.51 7.38
C ALA A 32 5.43 1.53 5.96
N SER A 33 5.22 2.70 5.36
CA SER A 33 4.59 2.83 4.03
C SER A 33 5.61 2.70 2.90
N SER A 34 5.39 1.77 1.96
CA SER A 34 6.22 1.61 0.75
C SER A 34 5.37 1.78 -0.54
N ILE A 35 5.94 2.23 -1.67
CA ILE A 35 5.21 2.45 -2.94
C ILE A 35 5.70 1.51 -4.05
N ASP A 36 4.80 0.71 -4.62
CA ASP A 36 4.99 -0.23 -5.73
C ASP A 36 4.49 0.37 -7.06
N LEU A 37 5.37 0.39 -8.08
CA LEU A 37 5.08 0.95 -9.41
C LEU A 37 5.37 -0.08 -10.52
N PRO A 38 4.63 -0.06 -11.66
CA PRO A 38 4.88 -0.97 -12.77
C PRO A 38 6.32 -0.89 -13.28
N GLY A 39 6.96 -2.06 -13.47
CA GLY A 39 8.32 -2.15 -14.03
C GLY A 39 9.47 -1.81 -13.06
N SER A 40 9.20 -1.58 -11.78
CA SER A 40 10.22 -1.13 -10.82
C SER A 40 11.05 -2.24 -10.17
N GLY A 41 10.81 -3.53 -10.47
CA GLY A 41 11.47 -4.65 -9.81
C GLY A 41 11.15 -4.73 -8.31
N TYR A 42 9.97 -4.23 -7.94
CA TYR A 42 9.68 -3.84 -6.56
C TYR A 42 9.37 -5.00 -5.62
N ALA A 43 8.80 -6.10 -6.10
CA ALA A 43 8.57 -7.28 -5.25
C ALA A 43 9.89 -7.76 -4.59
N ASP A 44 10.97 -7.83 -5.37
CA ASP A 44 12.31 -8.18 -4.87
C ASP A 44 12.87 -7.11 -3.92
N ASN A 45 12.58 -5.83 -4.20
CA ASN A 45 12.98 -4.71 -3.34
C ASN A 45 12.23 -4.69 -2.00
N LEU A 46 10.96 -5.08 -2.00
CA LEU A 46 10.09 -5.10 -0.84
C LEU A 46 10.50 -6.20 0.13
N ALA A 47 10.71 -7.43 -0.35
CA ALA A 47 11.20 -8.52 0.48
C ALA A 47 12.54 -8.17 1.15
N HIS A 48 13.46 -7.53 0.42
CA HIS A 48 14.72 -7.03 0.97
C HIS A 48 14.51 -5.97 2.07
N LYS A 49 13.64 -4.98 1.83
CA LYS A 49 13.32 -3.94 2.83
C LYS A 49 12.72 -4.52 4.10
N LEU A 50 11.80 -5.47 3.97
CA LEU A 50 11.19 -6.15 5.12
C LEU A 50 12.21 -6.97 5.91
N ALA A 51 13.18 -7.61 5.23
CA ALA A 51 14.29 -8.29 5.89
C ALA A 51 15.22 -7.32 6.65
N VAL A 52 15.50 -6.14 6.09
CA VAL A 52 16.26 -5.09 6.79
C VAL A 52 15.53 -4.59 8.02
N LEU A 53 14.23 -4.29 7.89
CA LEU A 53 13.39 -3.84 9.01
C LEU A 53 13.36 -4.88 10.14
N ARG A 54 13.23 -6.17 9.79
CA ARG A 54 13.27 -7.26 10.75
C ARG A 54 14.59 -7.30 11.52
N ARG A 55 15.73 -7.18 10.83
CA ARG A 55 17.05 -7.13 11.48
C ARG A 55 17.17 -5.95 12.45
N GLN A 56 16.68 -4.77 12.07
CA GLN A 56 16.70 -3.60 12.94
C GLN A 56 15.81 -3.79 14.18
N CYS A 57 14.65 -4.43 14.02
CA CYS A 57 13.79 -4.79 15.15
C CYS A 57 14.50 -5.74 16.13
N ASP A 58 15.19 -6.74 15.61
CA ASP A 58 15.98 -7.68 16.41
C ASP A 58 17.12 -6.96 17.18
N GLU A 59 17.81 -6.00 16.54
CA GLU A 59 18.90 -5.21 17.14
C GLU A 59 18.42 -4.32 18.30
N ILE A 60 17.22 -3.75 18.21
CA ILE A 60 16.68 -2.85 19.24
C ILE A 60 15.71 -3.54 20.21
N GLY A 61 15.45 -4.83 20.04
CA GLY A 61 14.52 -5.61 20.87
C GLY A 61 13.04 -5.25 20.68
N ARG A 62 12.66 -4.76 19.49
CA ARG A 62 11.26 -4.50 19.13
C ARG A 62 10.65 -5.75 18.47
N ASP A 63 9.41 -6.07 18.82
CA ASP A 63 8.68 -7.14 18.14
C ASP A 63 8.24 -6.69 16.73
N TYR A 64 8.84 -7.29 15.70
CA TYR A 64 8.54 -7.04 14.29
C TYR A 64 7.07 -7.32 13.91
N SER A 65 6.40 -8.25 14.60
CA SER A 65 5.00 -8.59 14.32
C SER A 65 4.02 -7.48 14.69
N THR A 66 4.43 -6.57 15.58
CA THR A 66 3.61 -5.43 16.01
C THR A 66 3.58 -4.28 15.00
N ILE A 67 4.46 -4.31 14.00
CA ILE A 67 4.49 -3.32 12.92
C ILE A 67 3.45 -3.74 11.88
N GLU A 68 2.51 -2.86 11.54
CA GLU A 68 1.64 -3.00 10.37
C GLU A 68 2.43 -2.58 9.13
N LYS A 69 2.57 -3.47 8.14
CA LYS A 69 3.32 -3.21 6.92
C LYS A 69 2.34 -2.80 5.83
N THR A 70 2.52 -1.59 5.32
CA THR A 70 1.61 -1.00 4.34
C THR A 70 2.33 -0.78 3.02
N VAL A 71 1.66 -1.10 1.92
CA VAL A 71 2.14 -0.83 0.57
C VAL A 71 1.11 -0.04 -0.22
N THR A 72 1.51 0.95 -1.00
CA THR A 72 0.68 1.54 -2.06
C THR A 72 1.05 0.86 -3.36
N THR A 73 0.09 0.33 -4.11
CA THR A 73 0.36 -0.37 -5.37
C THR A 73 -0.55 0.11 -6.49
N ALA A 74 0.06 0.29 -7.66
CA ALA A 74 -0.66 0.58 -8.89
C ALA A 74 -1.03 -0.73 -9.60
N LEU A 75 -2.32 -0.93 -9.84
CA LEU A 75 -2.91 -2.11 -10.44
C LEU A 75 -3.31 -1.82 -11.89
N ASP A 76 -2.98 -2.72 -12.81
CA ASP A 76 -3.68 -2.79 -14.08
C ASP A 76 -5.07 -3.40 -13.85
N ILE A 77 -6.02 -2.58 -13.38
CA ILE A 77 -7.41 -3.02 -13.12
C ILE A 77 -8.09 -3.52 -14.41
N ASP A 78 -7.64 -3.04 -15.57
CA ASP A 78 -8.23 -3.39 -16.85
C ASP A 78 -7.78 -4.79 -17.34
N SER A 79 -6.69 -5.33 -16.78
CA SER A 79 -6.24 -6.72 -17.00
C SER A 79 -7.20 -7.80 -16.49
N GLY A 80 -8.16 -7.42 -15.63
CA GLY A 80 -9.22 -8.30 -15.14
C GLY A 80 -8.92 -8.97 -13.78
N ARG A 81 -9.80 -9.90 -13.38
CA ARG A 81 -9.83 -10.44 -12.00
C ARG A 81 -8.61 -11.22 -11.59
N GLY A 82 -8.22 -12.21 -12.38
CA GLY A 82 -7.07 -13.07 -12.06
C GLY A 82 -5.79 -12.27 -11.83
N PRO A 83 -5.32 -11.48 -12.81
CA PRO A 83 -4.04 -10.77 -12.67
C PRO A 83 -4.00 -9.78 -11.50
N VAL A 84 -5.11 -9.12 -11.18
CA VAL A 84 -5.20 -8.24 -10.00
C VAL A 84 -5.06 -9.03 -8.71
N LEU A 85 -5.75 -10.17 -8.58
CA LEU A 85 -5.66 -11.00 -7.37
C LEU A 85 -4.28 -11.64 -7.24
N ASP A 86 -3.69 -12.15 -8.33
CA ASP A 86 -2.35 -12.75 -8.33
C ASP A 86 -1.28 -11.76 -7.84
N HIS A 87 -1.41 -10.49 -8.23
CA HIS A 87 -0.51 -9.42 -7.76
C HIS A 87 -0.67 -9.17 -6.25
N LEU A 88 -1.91 -9.10 -5.76
CA LEU A 88 -2.19 -8.89 -4.33
C LEU A 88 -1.77 -10.10 -3.49
N GLU A 89 -1.93 -11.31 -3.99
CA GLU A 89 -1.42 -12.54 -3.36
C GLU A 89 0.10 -12.52 -3.25
N THR A 90 0.79 -12.06 -4.29
CA THR A 90 2.25 -11.88 -4.28
C THR A 90 2.67 -10.90 -3.19
N LEU A 91 1.99 -9.75 -3.06
CA LEU A 91 2.25 -8.78 -2.00
C LEU A 91 1.97 -9.37 -0.60
N ALA A 92 0.86 -10.10 -0.44
CA ALA A 92 0.50 -10.77 0.82
C ALA A 92 1.60 -11.73 1.26
N ALA A 93 2.12 -12.54 0.32
CA ALA A 93 3.18 -13.51 0.59
C ALA A 93 4.50 -12.87 1.05
N THR A 94 4.73 -11.58 0.78
CA THR A 94 5.91 -10.87 1.32
C THR A 94 5.77 -10.44 2.78
N GLY A 95 4.56 -10.53 3.36
CA GLY A 95 4.27 -10.09 4.73
C GLY A 95 3.70 -8.68 4.81
N ILE A 96 3.07 -8.18 3.73
CA ILE A 96 2.27 -6.95 3.76
C ILE A 96 0.92 -7.21 4.41
N ASP A 97 0.55 -6.34 5.35
CA ASP A 97 -0.72 -6.42 6.07
C ASP A 97 -1.82 -5.58 5.39
N HIS A 98 -1.42 -4.47 4.76
CA HIS A 98 -2.32 -3.47 4.18
C HIS A 98 -1.85 -3.02 2.80
N ALA A 99 -2.68 -3.19 1.77
CA ALA A 99 -2.45 -2.63 0.44
C ALA A 99 -3.36 -1.43 0.15
N ILE A 100 -2.76 -0.32 -0.29
CA ILE A 100 -3.42 0.87 -0.76
C ILE A 100 -3.46 0.81 -2.30
N LEU A 101 -4.65 0.65 -2.86
CA LEU A 101 -4.85 0.33 -4.27
C LEU A 101 -5.08 1.60 -5.09
N GLY A 102 -4.45 1.68 -6.26
CA GLY A 102 -4.74 2.67 -7.29
C GLY A 102 -4.65 2.04 -8.68
N PRO A 103 -5.35 2.56 -9.70
CA PRO A 103 -5.15 2.14 -11.08
C PRO A 103 -3.78 2.58 -11.60
N ASP A 104 -3.23 1.80 -12.52
CA ASP A 104 -2.25 2.30 -13.48
C ASP A 104 -2.97 3.23 -14.48
N GLY A 105 -2.92 4.54 -14.18
CA GLY A 105 -3.61 5.60 -14.90
C GLY A 105 -4.78 6.22 -14.12
N PRO A 106 -5.75 6.88 -14.78
CA PRO A 106 -6.80 7.63 -14.09
C PRO A 106 -7.86 6.73 -13.44
N TRP A 107 -8.45 7.23 -12.36
CA TRP A 107 -9.70 6.68 -11.85
C TRP A 107 -10.84 6.92 -12.83
N THR A 108 -11.62 5.87 -13.08
CA THR A 108 -12.87 5.95 -13.86
C THR A 108 -13.96 5.18 -13.13
N PRO A 109 -15.26 5.53 -13.31
CA PRO A 109 -16.35 4.78 -12.70
C PRO A 109 -16.30 3.27 -13.00
N PRO A 110 -15.98 2.80 -14.22
CA PRO A 110 -15.82 1.37 -14.48
C PRO A 110 -14.67 0.69 -13.72
N ARG A 111 -13.52 1.38 -13.56
CA ARG A 111 -12.39 0.86 -12.77
C ARG A 111 -12.73 0.74 -11.29
N LEU A 112 -13.43 1.74 -10.75
CA LEU A 112 -13.93 1.71 -9.38
C LEU A 112 -14.93 0.56 -9.16
N GLN A 113 -15.89 0.40 -10.08
CA GLN A 113 -16.89 -0.66 -10.02
C GLN A 113 -16.24 -2.05 -10.02
N ARG A 114 -15.22 -2.27 -10.86
CA ARG A 114 -14.46 -3.54 -10.88
C ARG A 114 -13.81 -3.85 -9.53
N LEU A 115 -13.16 -2.88 -8.89
CA LEU A 115 -12.57 -3.08 -7.56
C LEU A 115 -13.63 -3.40 -6.50
N ILE A 116 -14.79 -2.75 -6.54
CA ILE A 116 -15.90 -3.05 -5.62
C ILE A 116 -16.34 -4.52 -5.78
N GLU A 117 -16.45 -5.00 -7.01
CA GLU A 117 -16.82 -6.40 -7.31
C GLU A 117 -15.73 -7.41 -6.91
N MET A 118 -14.49 -6.96 -6.75
CA MET A 118 -13.35 -7.77 -6.29
C MET A 118 -13.14 -7.70 -4.77
N ALA A 119 -13.72 -6.71 -4.09
CA ALA A 119 -13.48 -6.46 -2.68
C ALA A 119 -13.65 -7.69 -1.76
N PRO A 120 -14.63 -8.61 -1.97
CA PRO A 120 -14.74 -9.82 -1.15
C PRO A 120 -13.51 -10.74 -1.26
N ASP A 121 -13.00 -10.94 -2.48
CA ASP A 121 -11.83 -11.80 -2.72
C ASP A 121 -10.58 -11.13 -2.13
N ILE A 122 -10.44 -9.82 -2.34
CA ILE A 122 -9.34 -9.02 -1.81
C ILE A 122 -9.28 -9.06 -0.27
N HIS A 123 -10.44 -9.01 0.41
CA HIS A 123 -10.51 -9.11 1.87
C HIS A 123 -10.19 -10.52 2.39
N ALA A 124 -10.34 -11.55 1.55
CA ALA A 124 -10.09 -12.94 1.92
C ALA A 124 -8.61 -13.36 1.80
N LEU A 125 -7.79 -12.57 1.10
CA LEU A 125 -6.32 -12.69 1.09
C LEU A 125 -5.72 -12.42 2.47
#